data_AF-A0A963LE24-F1
#
_entry.id   AF-A0A963LE24-F1
#
_cell.length_a   1.000
_cell.length_b   1.000
_cell.length_c   1.000
_cell.angle_alpha   90.00
_cell.angle_beta   90.00
_cell.angle_gamma   90.00
#
_symmetry.space_group_name_H-M   'P 1'
#
loop_
_entity.id
_entity.type
_entity.pdbx_description
1 polymer ?
#
loop_
_entity_poly.entity_id
_entity_poly.type
_entity_poly.pdbx_seq_one_letter_code
_entity_poly.pdbx_strand_id
1 'polypeptide(L)'
;MNPIDELDGVCRLDDWGLIRASGPDAASFLHGQLTNDVANLGPTQARLAGYCSPKGRLLASFIIWREASGDVMLACSVDLLPATLKRLRMFVLRSRCVLSDASG
;
A
#
# COMPACT_ATOMS: atom_id res chain seq x y z
N MET A 1 29.90 -26.27 10.41
CA MET A 1 28.43 -26.18 10.46
C MET A 1 28.06 -25.13 9.42
N ASN A 2 27.50 -25.55 8.28
CA ASN A 2 27.40 -24.69 7.10
C ASN A 2 26.31 -23.62 7.35
N PRO A 3 26.64 -22.32 7.34
CA PRO A 3 25.65 -21.28 7.55
C PRO A 3 24.83 -21.24 6.26
N ILE A 4 23.59 -21.76 6.32
CA ILE A 4 22.49 -21.44 5.39
C ILE A 4 22.97 -21.04 4.00
N ASP A 5 23.10 -22.02 3.10
CA ASP A 5 23.31 -21.78 1.67
C ASP A 5 22.46 -20.56 1.28
N GLU A 6 23.15 -19.50 0.88
CA GLU A 6 22.58 -18.19 0.60
C GLU A 6 21.41 -18.42 -0.37
N LEU A 7 20.18 -18.21 0.09
CA LEU A 7 18.99 -18.45 -0.72
C LEU A 7 18.96 -17.42 -1.85
N ASP A 8 19.64 -17.73 -2.94
CA ASP A 8 19.72 -16.91 -4.15
C ASP A 8 18.69 -17.42 -5.15
N GLY A 9 17.45 -16.98 -4.96
CA GLY A 9 16.31 -17.35 -5.79
C GLY A 9 15.46 -16.14 -6.11
N VAL A 10 15.08 -16.01 -7.37
CA VAL A 10 14.11 -15.01 -7.82
C VAL A 10 12.76 -15.68 -8.09
N CYS A 11 11.69 -15.07 -7.61
CA CYS A 11 10.33 -15.50 -7.87
C CYS A 11 9.52 -14.33 -8.40
N ARG A 12 8.73 -14.56 -9.45
CA ARG A 12 7.78 -13.57 -9.92
C ARG A 12 6.59 -13.52 -8.97
N LEU A 13 6.14 -12.31 -8.66
CA LEU A 13 4.97 -12.08 -7.83
C LEU A 13 3.77 -11.69 -8.71
N ASP A 14 3.40 -12.58 -9.64
CA ASP A 14 2.36 -12.28 -10.64
C ASP A 14 0.96 -12.07 -10.01
N ASP A 15 0.74 -12.57 -8.79
CA ASP A 15 -0.50 -12.39 -8.03
C ASP A 15 -0.56 -11.08 -7.21
N TRP A 16 0.46 -10.23 -7.33
CA TRP A 16 0.56 -8.97 -6.61
C TRP A 16 0.25 -7.77 -7.51
N GLY A 17 -0.53 -6.85 -6.97
CA GLY A 17 -0.78 -5.53 -7.55
C GLY A 17 -0.20 -4.43 -6.69
N LEU A 18 0.00 -3.26 -7.31
CA LEU A 18 0.60 -2.10 -6.67
C LEU A 18 -0.25 -0.86 -6.86
N ILE A 19 -0.65 -0.22 -5.77
CA ILE A 19 -1.29 1.10 -5.79
C ILE A 19 -0.24 2.15 -5.41
N ARG A 20 -0.11 3.19 -6.22
CA ARG A 20 0.67 4.39 -5.90
C ARG A 20 -0.24 5.51 -5.41
N ALA A 21 0.10 6.09 -4.27
CA ALA A 21 -0.51 7.30 -3.74
C ALA A 21 0.50 8.45 -3.78
N SER A 22 0.22 9.46 -4.61
CA SER A 22 1.10 10.59 -4.84
C SER A 22 0.46 11.91 -4.39
N GLY A 23 1.29 12.86 -3.98
CA GLY A 23 0.87 14.21 -3.58
C GLY A 23 1.05 14.50 -2.09
N PRO A 24 1.02 15.79 -1.71
CA PRO A 24 1.41 16.24 -0.37
C PRO A 24 0.50 15.71 0.75
N ASP A 25 -0.73 15.32 0.42
CA ASP A 25 -1.69 14.83 1.41
C ASP A 25 -1.81 13.29 1.38
N ALA A 26 -0.98 12.56 0.59
CA ALA A 26 -1.09 11.11 0.42
C ALA A 26 -0.93 10.33 1.73
N ALA A 27 0.08 10.67 2.54
CA ALA A 27 0.34 10.01 3.82
C ALA A 27 -0.78 10.24 4.84
N SER A 28 -1.26 11.48 4.97
CA SER A 28 -2.33 11.83 5.91
C SER A 28 -3.68 11.26 5.47
N PHE A 29 -3.96 11.27 4.16
CA PHE A 29 -5.11 10.60 3.58
C PHE A 29 -5.11 9.11 3.91
N LEU A 30 -4.04 8.39 3.60
CA LEU A 30 -3.96 6.95 3.86
C LEU A 30 -3.98 6.62 5.35
N HIS A 31 -3.41 7.46 6.21
CA HIS A 31 -3.49 7.30 7.65
C HIS A 31 -4.95 7.32 8.16
N GLY A 32 -5.83 8.12 7.54
CA GLY A 32 -7.25 8.14 7.86
C GLY A 32 -8.04 6.94 7.31
N GLN A 33 -7.49 6.22 6.32
CA GLN A 33 -8.18 5.12 5.66
C GLN A 33 -7.73 3.74 6.16
N LEU A 34 -6.49 3.61 6.61
CA LEU A 34 -5.86 2.33 6.93
C LEU A 34 -5.69 2.10 8.43
N THR A 35 -5.61 0.84 8.85
CA THR A 35 -5.54 0.47 10.27
C THR A 35 -4.20 0.73 10.95
N ASN A 36 -3.17 1.13 10.21
CA ASN A 36 -1.81 1.34 10.73
C ASN A 36 -1.33 2.76 10.42
N ASP A 37 -0.38 3.25 11.21
CA ASP A 37 0.16 4.58 11.07
C ASP A 37 0.94 4.71 9.76
N VAL A 38 0.46 5.57 8.86
CA VAL A 38 1.10 5.93 7.59
C VAL A 38 1.76 7.31 7.68
N ALA A 39 1.39 8.13 8.67
CA ALA A 39 1.93 9.47 8.84
C ALA A 39 3.40 9.41 9.29
N ASN A 40 3.77 8.48 10.18
CA ASN A 40 5.14 8.33 10.67
C ASN A 40 5.90 7.13 10.08
N LEU A 41 5.51 6.65 8.90
CA LEU A 41 6.27 5.64 8.16
C LEU A 41 7.61 6.22 7.67
N GLY A 42 8.74 5.67 8.13
CA GLY A 42 10.07 6.14 7.72
C GLY A 42 10.47 5.67 6.31
N PRO A 43 11.52 6.26 5.70
CA PRO A 43 11.98 5.91 4.35
C PRO A 43 12.58 4.50 4.23
N THR A 44 12.95 3.87 5.35
CA THR A 44 13.53 2.52 5.41
C THR A 44 12.58 1.51 6.07
N GLN A 45 11.29 1.85 6.15
CA GLN A 45 10.29 1.05 6.84
C GLN A 45 9.20 0.61 5.86
N ALA A 46 8.72 -0.60 6.10
CA ALA A 46 7.45 -1.08 5.57
C ALA A 46 6.51 -1.41 6.73
N ARG A 47 5.19 -1.30 6.51
CA ARG A 47 4.17 -1.67 7.49
C ARG A 47 3.11 -2.54 6.85
N LEU A 48 2.52 -3.44 7.64
CA LEU A 48 1.28 -4.10 7.28
C LEU A 48 0.10 -3.22 7.68
N ALA A 49 -0.85 -3.02 6.77
CA ALA A 49 -2.03 -2.22 7.03
C ALA A 49 -3.27 -2.86 6.39
N GLY A 50 -4.41 -2.77 7.09
CA GLY A 50 -5.69 -3.20 6.56
C GLY A 50 -6.52 -2.02 6.08
N TYR A 51 -7.38 -2.25 5.09
CA TYR A 51 -8.48 -1.37 4.75
C TYR A 51 -9.81 -2.03 5.12
N CYS A 52 -10.59 -1.34 5.96
CA CYS A 52 -11.81 -1.89 6.53
C CYS A 52 -13.05 -1.16 6.00
N SER A 53 -14.17 -1.89 5.96
CA SER A 53 -15.50 -1.28 5.85
C SER A 53 -15.82 -0.45 7.11
N PRO A 54 -16.83 0.44 7.05
CA PRO A 54 -17.29 1.20 8.22
C PRO A 54 -17.75 0.33 9.41
N LYS A 55 -18.11 -0.94 9.16
CA LYS A 55 -18.47 -1.92 10.20
C LYS A 55 -17.28 -2.77 10.67
N GLY A 56 -16.04 -2.40 10.34
CA GLY A 56 -14.83 -3.07 10.79
C GLY A 56 -14.43 -4.35 10.04
N ARG A 57 -15.21 -4.79 9.04
CA ARG A 57 -14.80 -5.93 8.18
C ARG A 57 -13.60 -5.55 7.33
N LEU A 58 -12.53 -6.35 7.38
CA LEU A 58 -11.37 -6.22 6.51
C LEU A 58 -11.75 -6.49 5.05
N LEU A 59 -11.42 -5.56 4.16
CA LEU A 59 -11.68 -5.64 2.72
C LEU A 59 -10.41 -5.95 1.92
N ALA A 60 -9.27 -5.42 2.36
CA ALA A 60 -7.96 -5.68 1.77
C ALA A 60 -6.87 -5.47 2.84
N SER A 61 -5.71 -6.09 2.63
CA SER A 61 -4.48 -5.82 3.37
C SER A 61 -3.36 -5.41 2.42
N PHE A 62 -2.39 -4.68 2.95
CA PHE A 62 -1.27 -4.15 2.19
C PHE A 62 0.04 -4.30 2.94
N ILE A 63 1.13 -4.44 2.18
CA ILE A 63 2.45 -3.96 2.60
C ILE A 63 2.58 -2.54 2.07
N ILE A 64 2.84 -1.58 2.96
CA ILE A 64 3.01 -0.17 2.61
C ILE A 64 4.43 0.31 2.88
N TRP A 65 4.98 1.13 1.99
CA TRP A 65 6.29 1.78 2.15
C TRP A 65 6.28 3.16 1.48
N ARG A 66 7.30 3.97 1.74
CA ARG A 66 7.52 5.24 1.05
C ARG A 66 8.64 5.13 0.04
N GLU A 67 8.42 5.71 -1.14
CA GLU A 67 9.47 5.95 -2.12
C GLU A 67 10.24 7.25 -1.81
N ALA A 68 11.44 7.39 -2.36
CA ALA A 68 12.25 8.59 -2.21
C ALA A 68 11.56 9.85 -2.80
N SER A 69 10.62 9.68 -3.72
CA SER A 69 9.75 10.74 -4.26
C SER A 69 8.79 11.32 -3.21
N GLY A 70 8.58 10.63 -2.09
CA GLY A 70 7.56 10.94 -1.09
C GLY A 70 6.24 10.20 -1.32
N ASP A 71 6.08 9.52 -2.45
CA ASP A 71 4.90 8.70 -2.74
C ASP A 71 4.80 7.52 -1.76
N VAL A 72 3.56 7.13 -1.45
CA VAL A 72 3.27 5.94 -0.65
C VAL A 72 2.83 4.83 -1.58
N MET A 73 3.50 3.69 -1.48
CA MET A 73 3.21 2.49 -2.26
C MET A 73 2.44 1.49 -1.39
N LEU A 74 1.44 0.84 -1.98
CA LEU A 74 0.61 -0.16 -1.32
C LEU A 74 0.55 -1.42 -2.18
N ALA A 75 1.27 -2.45 -1.77
CA ALA A 75 1.25 -3.75 -2.44
C ALA A 75 0.16 -4.64 -1.83
N CYS A 76 -0.70 -5.23 -2.67
CA CYS A 76 -1.76 -6.15 -2.26
C CYS A 76 -1.93 -7.28 -3.28
N SER A 77 -2.87 -8.19 -3.04
CA SER A 77 -3.32 -9.13 -4.07
C SER A 77 -3.89 -8.37 -5.27
N VAL A 78 -3.49 -8.77 -6.48
CA VAL A 78 -3.91 -8.13 -7.74
C VAL A 78 -5.42 -8.18 -7.94
N ASP A 79 -6.08 -9.28 -7.54
CA ASP A 79 -7.53 -9.44 -7.66
C ASP A 79 -8.33 -8.45 -6.79
N LEU A 80 -7.73 -7.97 -5.69
CA LEU A 80 -8.35 -6.97 -4.81
C LEU A 80 -8.09 -5.54 -5.26
N LEU A 81 -7.09 -5.31 -6.12
CA LEU A 81 -6.63 -3.97 -6.48
C LEU A 81 -7.73 -3.14 -7.15
N PRO A 82 -8.44 -3.59 -8.20
CA PRO A 82 -9.39 -2.73 -8.91
C PRO A 82 -10.53 -2.24 -8.00
N ALA A 83 -11.09 -3.15 -7.19
CA ALA A 83 -12.18 -2.84 -6.28
C ALA A 83 -11.71 -1.92 -5.14
N THR A 84 -10.53 -2.18 -4.58
CA THR A 84 -9.97 -1.40 -3.49
C THR A 84 -9.55 0.00 -3.94
N LEU A 85 -8.86 0.10 -5.07
CA LEU A 85 -8.46 1.38 -5.66
C LEU A 85 -9.68 2.26 -5.95
N LYS A 86 -10.70 1.69 -6.58
CA LYS A 86 -11.97 2.40 -6.84
C LYS A 86 -12.57 2.94 -5.55
N ARG A 87 -12.61 2.13 -4.51
CA ARG A 87 -13.20 2.50 -3.22
C ARG A 87 -12.38 3.57 -2.51
N LEU A 88 -11.05 3.45 -2.45
CA LEU A 88 -10.18 4.47 -1.86
C LEU A 88 -10.31 5.82 -2.58
N ARG A 89 -10.39 5.82 -3.92
CA ARG A 89 -10.59 7.04 -4.72
C ARG A 89 -11.87 7.81 -4.37
N MET A 90 -12.93 7.13 -3.93
CA MET A 90 -14.17 7.80 -3.49
C MET A 90 -13.97 8.74 -2.29
N PHE A 91 -12.93 8.49 -1.49
CA PHE A 91 -12.66 9.24 -0.26
C PHE A 91 -11.59 10.32 -0.41
N VAL A 92 -10.93 10.40 -1.57
CA VAL A 92 -9.87 11.41 -1.81
C VAL A 92 -10.43 12.83 -1.67
N LEU A 93 -11.63 13.11 -2.18
CA LEU A 93 -12.34 14.38 -2.05
C LEU A 93 -11.43 15.62 -2.19
N ARG A 94 -11.15 16.33 -1.09
CA ARG A 94 -10.33 17.56 -1.05
C ARG A 94 -8.85 17.30 -0.78
N SER A 95 -8.46 16.06 -0.50
CA SER A 95 -7.05 15.69 -0.34
C SER A 95 -6.31 15.88 -1.65
N ARG A 96 -5.15 16.54 -1.61
CA ARG A 96 -4.20 16.57 -2.71
C ARG A 96 -3.43 15.25 -2.75
N CYS A 97 -4.16 14.21 -3.10
CA CYS A 97 -3.71 12.84 -3.21
C CYS A 97 -4.25 12.26 -4.53
N VAL A 98 -3.38 11.64 -5.33
CA VAL A 98 -3.75 10.90 -6.53
C VAL A 98 -3.44 9.44 -6.28
N LEU A 99 -4.45 8.59 -6.42
CA LEU A 99 -4.29 7.13 -6.36
C LEU A 99 -4.28 6.57 -7.77
N SER A 100 -3.30 5.74 -8.10
CA SER A 100 -3.16 5.09 -9.40
C SER A 100 -2.77 3.63 -9.26
N ASP A 101 -3.15 2.83 -10.24
CA ASP A 101 -2.58 1.50 -10.43
C ASP A 101 -1.16 1.68 -10.98
N ALA A 102 -0.20 1.06 -10.30
CA ALA A 102 1.21 1.03 -10.64
C ALA A 102 1.71 -0.41 -10.81
N SER A 103 0.78 -1.37 -10.97
CA SER A 103 1.10 -2.73 -11.40
C SER A 103 1.66 -2.67 -12.83
N GLY A 104 2.72 -3.44 -13.09
CA GLY A 104 3.43 -3.47 -14.37
C GLY A 104 2.64 -4.13 -15.50
#